data_AF-A0A960MB34-F1
#
_entry.id   AF-A0A960MB34-F1
#
_cell.length_a   1.000
_cell.length_b   1.000
_cell.length_c   1.000
_cell.angle_alpha   90.00
_cell.angle_beta   90.00
_cell.angle_gamma   90.00
#
_symmetry.space_group_name_H-M   'P 1'
#
loop_
_entity.id
_entity.type
_entity.pdbx_description
1 polymer ?
#
loop_
_entity_poly.entity_id
_entity_poly.type
_entity_poly.pdbx_seq_one_letter_code
_entity_poly.pdbx_strand_id
1 'polypeptide(L)'
;MQKFLFFLGVSFSALSLYGGDQPAACGYTLEKGTQVYTDAFERAIEFVKMNQIEGDIVEFGTLEGFNATIFAQLMGKYKISHSLHLFDSFEGFPEITSAVDLNSYEVKDYQVWSSGGMALAPNIPTLIQKRLEKIIPKDLHSCS
;
A
#
# COMPACT_ATOMS: atom_id res chain seq x y z
N MET A 1 21.30 -11.62 -9.28
CA MET A 1 19.90 -12.00 -9.54
C MET A 1 19.06 -11.25 -8.51
N GLN A 2 18.37 -10.18 -8.91
CA GLN A 2 17.50 -9.41 -8.00
C GLN A 2 16.26 -10.23 -7.71
N LYS A 3 16.02 -10.53 -6.43
CA LYS A 3 14.79 -11.17 -5.95
C LYS A 3 13.89 -10.04 -5.45
N PHE A 4 12.67 -10.00 -5.93
CA PHE A 4 11.66 -9.03 -5.50
C PHE A 4 10.59 -9.77 -4.71
N LEU A 5 10.18 -9.19 -3.58
CA LEU A 5 9.03 -9.66 -2.84
C LEU A 5 7.84 -8.75 -3.16
N PHE A 6 6.81 -9.33 -3.78
CA PHE A 6 5.62 -8.62 -4.20
C PHE A 6 4.53 -8.70 -3.14
N PHE A 7 4.00 -7.54 -2.72
CA PHE A 7 2.75 -7.47 -1.99
C PHE A 7 1.74 -6.69 -2.82
N LEU A 8 0.66 -7.36 -3.24
CA LEU A 8 -0.52 -6.73 -3.81
C LEU A 8 -1.43 -6.35 -2.65
N GLY A 9 -1.44 -5.07 -2.26
CA GLY A 9 -2.33 -4.53 -1.24
C GLY A 9 -3.41 -3.66 -1.87
N VAL A 10 -4.57 -4.23 -2.19
CA VAL A 10 -5.74 -3.41 -2.57
C VAL A 10 -6.41 -2.91 -1.29
N SER A 11 -6.00 -1.74 -0.79
CA SER A 11 -6.67 -1.13 0.37
C SER A 11 -7.86 -0.28 -0.10
N PHE A 12 -9.05 -0.88 -0.09
CA PHE A 12 -10.31 -0.21 -0.46
C PHE A 12 -10.85 0.76 0.61
N SER A 13 -10.19 0.87 1.77
CA SER A 13 -10.83 1.42 2.97
C SER A 13 -10.33 2.81 3.41
N ALA A 14 -9.52 3.51 2.62
CA ALA A 14 -9.12 4.88 2.95
C ALA A 14 -10.14 5.96 2.50
N LEU A 15 -10.94 5.69 1.46
CA LEU A 15 -11.83 6.71 0.89
C LEU A 15 -13.00 7.09 1.82
N SER A 16 -13.38 6.20 2.76
CA SER A 16 -14.43 6.48 3.74
C SER A 16 -13.99 7.41 4.89
N LEU A 17 -12.69 7.72 5.04
CA LEU A 17 -12.19 8.45 6.20
C LEU A 17 -12.02 9.96 5.98
N TYR A 18 -12.13 10.46 4.73
CA TYR A 18 -11.85 11.87 4.43
C TYR A 18 -12.90 12.64 3.63
N GLY A 19 -14.09 12.08 3.36
CA GLY A 19 -15.17 12.90 2.80
C GLY A 19 -16.41 12.12 2.37
N GLY A 20 -17.35 11.94 3.29
CA GLY A 20 -18.70 11.49 2.99
C GLY A 20 -19.43 10.96 4.22
N ASP A 21 -20.63 11.47 4.48
CA ASP A 21 -21.57 10.98 5.50
C ASP A 21 -22.13 9.58 5.16
N GLN A 22 -21.29 8.63 4.77
CA GLN A 22 -21.66 7.22 4.74
C GLN A 22 -21.29 6.61 6.10
N PRO A 23 -22.25 6.01 6.82
CA PRO A 23 -21.91 5.30 8.05
C PRO A 23 -20.91 4.20 7.69
N ALA A 24 -19.73 4.26 8.30
CA ALA A 24 -18.73 3.20 8.21
C ALA A 24 -19.45 1.85 8.39
N ALA A 25 -19.22 0.91 7.47
CA ALA A 25 -19.74 -0.45 7.60
C ALA A 25 -19.52 -0.93 9.04
N CYS A 26 -20.61 -1.33 9.70
CA CYS A 26 -20.69 -1.56 11.15
C CYS A 26 -19.42 -2.25 11.69
N GLY A 27 -18.59 -1.52 12.45
CA GLY A 27 -17.42 -2.05 13.16
C GLY A 27 -16.03 -1.78 12.56
N TYR A 28 -15.91 -1.16 11.39
CA TYR A 28 -14.59 -0.77 10.85
C TYR A 28 -14.09 0.54 11.48
N THR A 29 -12.93 0.49 12.14
CA THR A 29 -12.21 1.69 12.62
C THR A 29 -10.81 1.72 12.01
N LEU A 30 -10.22 2.91 11.90
CA LEU A 30 -8.82 3.07 11.44
C LEU A 30 -7.86 2.25 12.30
N GLU A 31 -8.06 2.23 13.61
CA GLU A 31 -7.27 1.41 14.54
C GLU A 31 -7.40 -0.07 14.21
N LYS A 32 -8.62 -0.57 14.01
CA LYS A 32 -8.84 -1.99 13.70
C LYS A 32 -8.28 -2.36 12.34
N GLY A 33 -8.45 -1.49 11.33
CA GLY A 33 -7.82 -1.66 10.03
C GLY A 33 -6.30 -1.73 10.14
N THR A 34 -5.69 -0.78 10.85
CA THR A 34 -4.23 -0.74 11.09
C THR A 34 -3.74 -2.01 11.75
N GLN A 35 -4.44 -2.50 12.77
CA GLN A 35 -4.10 -3.77 13.43
C GLN A 35 -4.13 -4.94 12.43
N VAL A 36 -5.23 -5.08 11.68
CA VAL A 36 -5.41 -6.19 10.73
C VAL A 36 -4.32 -6.20 9.65
N TYR A 37 -4.05 -5.05 9.03
CA TYR A 37 -3.01 -4.94 8.00
C TYR A 37 -1.61 -5.18 8.58
N THR A 38 -1.32 -4.63 9.77
CA THR A 38 -0.02 -4.83 10.44
C THR A 38 0.20 -6.31 10.74
N ASP A 39 -0.78 -6.99 11.35
CA ASP A 39 -0.70 -8.42 11.68
C ASP A 39 -0.53 -9.31 10.44
N ALA A 40 -1.12 -8.92 9.30
CA ALA A 40 -0.98 -9.66 8.04
C ALA A 40 0.40 -9.48 7.43
N PHE A 41 0.86 -8.23 7.28
CA PHE A 41 2.18 -7.93 6.71
C PHE A 41 3.32 -8.41 7.61
N GLU A 42 3.17 -8.31 8.92
CA GLU A 42 4.17 -8.78 9.87
C GLU A 42 4.45 -10.28 9.71
N ARG A 43 3.41 -11.12 9.59
CA ARG A 43 3.58 -12.57 9.37
C ARG A 43 4.34 -12.88 8.08
N ALA A 44 4.07 -12.14 7.02
CA ALA A 44 4.75 -12.35 5.74
C ALA A 44 6.22 -11.89 5.80
N ILE A 45 6.49 -10.75 6.42
CA ILE A 45 7.85 -10.25 6.67
C ILE A 45 8.64 -11.20 7.57
N GLU A 46 8.02 -11.72 8.63
CA GLU A 46 8.62 -12.70 9.53
C GLU A 46 9.01 -13.97 8.77
N PHE A 47 8.11 -14.51 7.95
CA PHE A 47 8.40 -15.68 7.11
C PHE A 47 9.60 -15.45 6.20
N VAL A 48 9.64 -14.31 5.51
CA VAL A 48 10.74 -13.92 4.60
C VAL A 48 12.05 -13.81 5.37
N LYS A 49 12.03 -13.15 6.53
CA LYS A 49 13.21 -12.97 7.38
C LYS A 49 13.74 -14.30 7.92
N MET A 50 12.86 -15.16 8.43
CA MET A 50 13.22 -16.47 8.98
C MET A 50 13.85 -17.39 7.92
N ASN A 51 13.37 -17.30 6.69
CA ASN A 51 13.89 -18.08 5.56
C ASN A 51 15.06 -17.39 4.84
N GLN A 52 15.57 -16.27 5.36
CA GLN A 52 16.68 -15.50 4.78
C GLN A 52 16.44 -15.16 3.30
N ILE A 53 15.19 -14.87 2.95
CA ILE A 53 14.84 -14.44 1.60
C ILE A 53 15.25 -12.97 1.47
N GLU A 54 16.28 -12.74 0.67
CA GLU A 54 16.76 -11.40 0.35
C GLU A 54 15.95 -10.78 -0.80
N GLY A 55 15.79 -9.46 -0.77
CA GLY A 55 15.08 -8.73 -1.81
C GLY A 55 14.47 -7.42 -1.36
N ASP A 56 14.24 -6.54 -2.33
CA ASP A 56 13.49 -5.30 -2.13
C ASP A 56 11.99 -5.58 -1.98
N ILE A 57 11.30 -4.68 -1.29
CA ILE A 57 9.84 -4.68 -1.16
C ILE A 57 9.28 -3.75 -2.23
N VAL A 58 8.25 -4.20 -2.95
CA VAL A 58 7.58 -3.41 -3.98
C VAL A 58 6.07 -3.36 -3.73
N GLU A 59 5.50 -2.16 -3.77
CA GLU A 59 4.05 -1.91 -3.72
C GLU A 59 3.57 -1.28 -5.03
N PHE A 60 2.44 -1.78 -5.56
CA PHE A 60 1.74 -1.23 -6.72
C PHE A 60 0.35 -0.75 -6.28
N GLY A 61 0.01 0.50 -6.59
CA GLY A 61 -1.19 1.15 -6.08
C GLY A 61 -0.99 1.58 -4.62
N THR A 62 -0.18 2.62 -4.43
CA THR A 62 0.25 3.12 -3.11
C THR A 62 -0.81 4.04 -2.48
N LEU A 63 -1.65 4.68 -3.29
CA LEU A 63 -2.63 5.67 -2.86
C LEU A 63 -1.98 6.72 -1.93
N GLU A 64 -2.46 6.89 -0.69
CA GLU A 64 -1.93 7.83 0.31
C GLU A 64 -0.77 7.27 1.16
N GLY A 65 -0.25 6.09 0.80
CA GLY A 65 0.90 5.45 1.44
C GLY A 65 0.62 4.83 2.81
N PHE A 66 -0.61 4.36 3.04
CA PHE A 66 -0.98 3.68 4.29
C PHE A 66 -0.17 2.40 4.50
N ASN A 67 -0.18 1.47 3.54
CA ASN A 67 0.57 0.22 3.66
C ASN A 67 2.08 0.48 3.63
N ALA A 68 2.57 1.36 2.76
CA ALA A 68 3.96 1.80 2.74
C ALA A 68 4.47 2.24 4.12
N THR A 69 3.64 2.91 4.91
CA THR A 69 3.96 3.32 6.28
C THR A 69 4.15 2.11 7.20
N ILE A 70 3.27 1.10 7.09
CA ILE A 70 3.37 -0.15 7.84
C ILE A 70 4.63 -0.93 7.42
N PHE A 71 4.90 -1.04 6.11
CA PHE A 71 6.12 -1.70 5.61
C PHE A 71 7.38 -1.03 6.14
N ALA A 72 7.47 0.30 6.10
CA ALA A 72 8.62 1.03 6.64
C ALA A 72 8.86 0.75 8.14
N GLN A 73 7.78 0.69 8.94
CA GLN A 73 7.86 0.34 10.36
C GLN A 73 8.35 -1.10 10.57
N LEU A 74 7.80 -2.05 9.80
CA LEU A 74 8.20 -3.46 9.87
C LEU A 74 9.65 -3.65 9.39
N MET A 75 10.10 -2.95 8.36
CA MET A 75 11.49 -2.98 7.91
C MET A 75 12.45 -2.54 9.02
N GLY A 76 12.10 -1.47 9.75
CA GLY A 76 12.85 -1.06 10.94
C GLY A 76 12.85 -2.13 12.03
N LYS A 77 11.67 -2.68 12.38
CA LYS A 77 11.49 -3.72 13.40
C LYS A 77 12.32 -4.99 13.11
N TYR A 78 12.32 -5.46 11.86
CA TYR A 78 13.01 -6.68 11.44
C TYR A 78 14.42 -6.45 10.88
N LYS A 79 14.92 -5.21 10.94
CA LYS A 79 16.23 -4.79 10.42
C LYS A 79 16.43 -5.23 8.96
N ILE A 80 15.48 -4.88 8.11
CA ILE A 80 15.53 -5.10 6.67
C ILE A 80 16.20 -3.88 6.04
N SER A 81 17.40 -4.08 5.47
CA SER A 81 18.22 -3.03 4.85
C SER A 81 17.97 -2.84 3.35
N HIS A 82 16.97 -3.53 2.81
CA HIS A 82 16.59 -3.46 1.40
C HIS A 82 15.71 -2.23 1.12
N SER A 83 15.48 -1.91 -0.15
CA SER A 83 14.68 -0.75 -0.54
C SER A 83 13.18 -1.05 -0.55
N LEU A 84 12.38 -0.01 -0.29
CA LEU A 84 10.92 -0.01 -0.48
C LEU A 84 10.59 0.83 -1.73
N HIS A 85 10.09 0.17 -2.77
CA HIS A 85 9.70 0.83 -4.02
C HIS A 85 8.19 0.95 -4.10
N LEU A 86 7.71 2.17 -4.37
CA LEU A 86 6.29 2.50 -4.43
C LEU A 86 5.94 2.94 -5.85
N PHE A 87 5.03 2.21 -6.49
CA PHE A 87 4.56 2.48 -7.84
C PHE A 87 3.09 2.88 -7.80
N ASP A 88 2.79 4.07 -8.32
CA ASP A 88 1.43 4.57 -8.49
C ASP A 88 1.43 5.60 -9.63
N SER A 89 0.33 5.70 -10.37
CA SER A 89 0.14 6.79 -11.33
C SER A 89 -0.19 8.10 -10.61
N PHE A 90 -0.85 8.03 -9.45
CA PHE A 90 -1.49 9.14 -8.75
C PHE A 90 -2.60 9.86 -9.55
N GLU A 91 -2.89 9.37 -10.76
CA GLU A 91 -3.88 9.89 -11.70
C GLU A 91 -5.22 9.16 -11.61
N GLY A 92 -5.32 8.19 -10.69
CA GLY A 92 -6.49 7.32 -10.52
C GLY A 92 -6.51 6.16 -11.50
N PHE A 93 -7.65 5.47 -11.56
CA PHE A 93 -7.82 4.32 -12.44
C PHE A 93 -7.80 4.74 -13.93
N PRO A 94 -7.18 3.94 -14.80
CA PRO A 94 -7.22 4.17 -16.24
C PRO A 94 -8.62 3.90 -16.82
N GLU A 95 -8.84 4.32 -18.06
CA GLU A 95 -10.02 3.90 -18.82
C GLU A 95 -10.01 2.38 -19.03
N ILE A 96 -11.13 1.74 -18.70
CA ILE A 96 -11.28 0.29 -18.83
C ILE A 96 -11.70 -0.05 -20.26
N THR A 97 -10.80 -0.72 -20.97
CA THR A 97 -11.01 -1.11 -22.37
C THR A 97 -11.21 -2.62 -22.55
N SER A 98 -10.86 -3.42 -21.54
CA SER A 98 -10.98 -4.87 -21.56
C SER A 98 -12.43 -5.31 -21.40
N ALA A 99 -12.91 -6.17 -22.31
CA ALA A 99 -14.25 -6.74 -22.21
C ALA A 99 -14.47 -7.61 -20.95
N VAL A 100 -13.40 -8.21 -20.41
CA VAL A 100 -13.50 -8.99 -19.16
C VAL A 100 -13.75 -8.06 -17.98
N ASP A 101 -13.01 -6.96 -17.89
CA ASP A 101 -13.11 -6.01 -16.79
C ASP A 101 -14.43 -5.24 -16.85
N LEU A 102 -14.92 -4.90 -18.05
CA LEU A 102 -16.24 -4.28 -18.25
C LEU A 102 -17.40 -5.16 -17.76
N ASN A 103 -17.21 -6.48 -17.66
CA ASN A 103 -18.21 -7.40 -17.14
C ASN A 103 -18.05 -7.71 -15.64
N SER A 104 -16.99 -7.22 -15.01
CA SER A 104 -16.81 -7.35 -13.56
C SER A 104 -17.89 -6.57 -12.81
N TYR A 105 -18.28 -7.06 -11.64
CA TYR A 105 -19.34 -6.42 -10.84
C TYR A 105 -18.88 -5.04 -10.32
N GLU A 106 -17.58 -4.87 -10.09
CA GLU A 106 -16.94 -3.62 -9.66
C GLU A 106 -17.13 -2.51 -10.69
N VAL A 107 -17.07 -2.84 -11.98
CA VAL A 107 -17.22 -1.89 -13.10
C VAL A 107 -18.68 -1.76 -13.51
N LYS A 108 -19.36 -2.89 -13.73
CA LYS A 108 -20.70 -2.92 -14.32
C LYS A 108 -21.79 -2.50 -13.34
N ASP A 109 -21.78 -3.09 -12.15
CA ASP A 109 -22.91 -2.98 -11.20
C ASP A 109 -22.65 -1.89 -10.16
N TYR A 110 -21.44 -1.82 -9.61
CA TYR A 110 -21.08 -0.86 -8.57
C TYR A 110 -20.40 0.41 -9.10
N GLN A 111 -19.84 0.38 -10.31
CA GLN A 111 -19.16 1.52 -10.94
C GLN A 111 -18.07 2.14 -10.05
N VAL A 112 -17.44 1.33 -9.19
CA VAL A 112 -16.40 1.78 -8.24
C VAL A 112 -15.02 1.90 -8.88
N TRP A 113 -14.81 1.24 -10.02
CA TRP A 113 -13.58 1.33 -10.82
C TRP A 113 -13.78 2.24 -12.04
N SER A 114 -14.33 3.44 -11.83
CA SER A 114 -14.48 4.43 -12.90
C SER A 114 -13.14 5.08 -13.26
N SER A 115 -12.95 5.44 -14.52
CA SER A 115 -11.77 6.19 -14.99
C SER A 115 -11.56 7.47 -14.17
N GLY A 116 -10.32 7.73 -13.76
CA GLY A 116 -9.94 8.84 -12.86
C GLY A 116 -10.40 8.66 -11.41
N GLY A 117 -11.10 7.58 -11.08
CA GLY A 117 -11.43 7.23 -9.70
C GLY A 117 -10.16 7.03 -8.89
N MET A 118 -10.18 7.43 -7.61
CA MET A 118 -9.02 7.39 -6.71
C MET A 118 -7.85 8.32 -7.11
N ALA A 119 -8.04 9.26 -8.04
CA ALA A 119 -7.02 10.26 -8.35
C ALA A 119 -6.69 11.11 -7.11
N LEU A 120 -5.41 11.43 -6.95
CA LEU A 120 -4.89 12.11 -5.78
C LEU A 120 -4.35 13.50 -6.13
N ALA A 121 -4.26 14.37 -5.13
CA ALA A 121 -3.66 15.68 -5.33
C ALA A 121 -2.16 15.56 -5.68
N PRO A 122 -1.61 16.42 -6.55
CA PRO A 122 -0.23 16.31 -7.03
C PRO A 122 0.86 16.34 -5.94
N ASN A 123 0.54 16.82 -4.73
CA ASN A 123 1.47 16.89 -3.61
C ASN A 123 1.53 15.60 -2.77
N ILE A 124 0.59 14.66 -2.94
CA ILE A 124 0.54 13.42 -2.16
C ILE A 124 1.83 12.58 -2.28
N PRO A 125 2.45 12.38 -3.47
CA PRO A 125 3.71 11.63 -3.58
C PRO A 125 4.81 12.21 -2.71
N THR A 126 4.95 13.54 -2.67
CA THR A 126 5.92 14.24 -1.83
C THR A 126 5.62 14.07 -0.34
N LEU A 127 4.34 14.04 0.04
CA LEU A 127 3.94 13.83 1.44
C LEU A 127 4.23 12.39 1.90
N ILE A 128 4.01 11.40 1.04
CA ILE A 128 4.36 10.00 1.31
C ILE A 128 5.87 9.89 1.52
N GLN A 129 6.67 10.39 0.57
CA GLN A 129 8.13 10.36 0.69
C GLN A 129 8.61 10.98 2.01
N LYS A 130 8.17 12.20 2.32
CA LYS A 130 8.54 12.89 3.57
C LYS A 130 8.11 12.16 4.84
N ARG A 131 7.00 11.40 4.78
CA ARG A 131 6.54 10.58 5.91
C ARG A 131 7.48 9.37 6.08
N LEU A 132 7.80 8.68 5.01
CA LEU A 132 8.61 7.46 5.05
C LEU A 132 10.08 7.75 5.39
N GLU A 133 10.64 8.87 4.93
CA GLU A 133 12.00 9.33 5.29
C GLU A 133 12.20 9.55 6.81
N LYS A 134 11.11 9.78 7.55
CA LYS A 134 11.15 9.89 9.02
C LYS A 134 11.11 8.55 9.72
N ILE A 135 10.62 7.51 9.05
CA ILE A 135 10.38 6.19 9.62
C ILE A 135 11.54 5.25 9.28
N ILE A 136 11.99 5.27 8.02
CA ILE A 136 13.05 4.39 7.55
C ILE A 136 14.37 4.83 8.18
N PRO A 137 15.03 3.96 8.98
CA PRO A 137 16.30 4.29 9.62
C PRO A 137 17.39 4.61 8.58
N LYS A 138 18.06 5.75 8.74
CA LYS A 138 19.14 6.21 7.82
C LYS A 138 20.40 5.35 7.90
N ASP A 139 20.55 4.57 8.97
CA ASP A 139 21.70 3.74 9.32
C ASP A 139 21.63 2.31 8.75
N LEU A 140 20.52 1.91 8.13
CA LEU A 140 20.36 0.59 7.49
C LEU A 140 21.36 0.32 6.36
N HIS A 141 22.01 1.35 5.82
CA HIS A 141 23.02 1.25 4.77
C HIS A 141 24.47 1.08 5.27
N SER A 142 24.71 1.03 6.59
CA SER A 142 26.07 1.02 7.16
C SER A 142 26.55 -0.31 7.75
N CYS A 143 25.76 -1.38 7.68
CA CYS A 143 26.20 -2.71 8.07
C CYS A 143 26.42 -3.58 6.82
N SER A 144 27.61 -3.45 6.24
CA SER A 144 28.19 -4.42 5.32
C SER A 144 29.41 -5.04 5.97
#